data_AF-A0A3D5GAX8-F1
#
_entry.id   AF-A0A3D5GAX8-F1
#
_cell.length_a   1.000
_cell.length_b   1.000
_cell.length_c   1.000
_cell.angle_alpha   90.00
_cell.angle_beta   90.00
_cell.angle_gamma   90.00
#
_symmetry.space_group_name_H-M   'P 1'
#
loop_
_entity.id
_entity.type
_entity.pdbx_description
1 polymer ?
#
loop_
_entity_poly.entity_id
_entity_poly.type
_entity_poly.pdbx_seq_one_letter_code
_entity_poly.pdbx_strand_id
1 'polypeptide(L)'
;MLAENLEIETPIDVDIIALDKDDRVVVLIEVKIIQAQETAAKQRIADYMISWMKAVLAKISEQRTIIPYAMFVDTEQILIFKWDGVNLSEPVCSLNTVEILRYYEPEFGKKWMSEGYLEGLTESWLRDLAYNWKSEIPPASEQIAIIGLLQRLTGGTTKAGVQLGHFVYRDKLFDEYCHRA
;
A
#
# COMPACT_ATOMS: atom_id res chain seq x y z
N MET A 1 16.15 -11.27 14.42
CA MET A 1 16.77 -10.06 14.99
C MET A 1 15.71 -8.98 14.95
N LEU A 2 15.32 -8.47 16.11
CA LEU A 2 14.25 -7.50 16.27
C LEU A 2 14.72 -6.13 15.77
N ALA A 3 13.78 -5.40 15.17
CA ALA A 3 13.91 -4.15 14.44
C ALA A 3 14.23 -2.93 15.32
N GLU A 4 15.24 -3.01 16.19
CA GLU A 4 15.44 -1.99 17.22
C GLU A 4 16.12 -0.70 16.75
N ASN A 5 16.64 -0.59 15.52
CA ASN A 5 17.20 0.67 14.99
C ASN A 5 17.10 0.76 13.46
N LEU A 6 15.87 0.78 12.90
CA LEU A 6 15.69 1.21 11.51
C LEU A 6 15.75 2.74 11.46
N GLU A 7 16.91 3.29 11.08
CA GLU A 7 17.03 4.71 10.75
C GLU A 7 16.52 4.94 9.32
N ILE A 8 15.49 5.78 9.19
CA ILE A 8 14.89 6.14 7.90
C ILE A 8 15.37 7.52 7.49
N GLU A 9 16.08 7.58 6.36
CA GLU A 9 16.50 8.83 5.72
C GLU A 9 15.49 9.25 4.64
N THR A 10 15.38 10.56 4.41
CA THR A 10 14.56 11.13 3.35
C THR A 10 15.42 11.49 2.13
N PRO A 11 14.90 11.38 0.89
CA PRO A 11 13.54 10.96 0.55
C PRO A 11 13.32 9.45 0.71
N ILE A 12 12.10 9.07 1.10
CA ILE A 12 11.69 7.68 1.30
C ILE A 12 10.96 7.23 0.05
N ASP A 13 11.49 6.23 -0.64
CA ASP A 13 10.78 5.58 -1.75
C ASP A 13 9.67 4.68 -1.16
N VAL A 14 8.45 4.82 -1.68
CA VAL A 14 7.27 4.02 -1.33
C VAL A 14 6.63 3.52 -2.62
N ASP A 15 6.16 2.28 -2.62
CA ASP A 15 5.60 1.67 -3.83
C ASP A 15 4.31 2.39 -4.27
N ILE A 16 3.34 2.53 -3.36
CA ILE A 16 2.06 3.20 -3.65
C ILE A 16 1.62 4.07 -2.46
N ILE A 17 0.99 5.20 -2.75
CA ILE A 17 0.16 5.93 -1.79
C ILE A 17 -1.27 6.04 -2.31
N ALA A 18 -2.24 6.02 -1.40
CA ALA A 18 -3.61 6.41 -1.68
C ALA A 18 -3.89 7.81 -1.12
N LEU A 19 -4.52 8.65 -1.93
CA LEU A 19 -4.97 9.99 -1.57
C LEU A 19 -6.49 10.00 -1.42
N ASP A 20 -7.00 10.81 -0.49
CA ASP A 20 -8.43 11.16 -0.47
C ASP A 20 -8.77 12.18 -1.56
N LYS A 21 -10.06 12.51 -1.67
CA LYS A 21 -10.59 13.50 -2.62
C LYS A 21 -10.00 14.91 -2.47
N ASP A 22 -9.33 15.21 -1.36
CA ASP A 22 -8.71 16.50 -1.05
C ASP A 22 -7.18 16.41 -1.12
N ASP A 23 -6.64 15.42 -1.86
CA ASP A 23 -5.23 15.14 -2.09
C ASP A 23 -4.41 14.83 -0.83
N ARG A 24 -5.05 14.42 0.27
CA ARG A 24 -4.36 14.03 1.50
C ARG A 24 -4.00 12.57 1.46
N VAL A 25 -2.77 12.23 1.82
CA VAL A 25 -2.32 10.84 1.91
C VAL A 25 -3.09 10.13 3.03
N VAL A 26 -3.86 9.10 2.65
CA VAL A 26 -4.67 8.30 3.57
C VAL A 26 -4.14 6.90 3.79
N VAL A 27 -3.36 6.36 2.84
CA VAL A 27 -2.71 5.04 2.98
C VAL A 27 -1.29 5.10 2.44
N LEU A 28 -0.33 4.58 3.20
CA LEU A 28 1.00 4.18 2.71
C LEU A 28 0.96 2.68 2.38
N ILE A 29 1.35 2.29 1.18
CA ILE A 29 1.18 0.92 0.68
C ILE A 29 2.54 0.40 0.18
N GLU A 30 2.94 -0.76 0.71
CA GLU A 30 4.09 -1.53 0.26
C GLU A 30 3.63 -2.83 -0.36
N VAL A 31 4.12 -3.12 -1.56
CA VAL A 31 3.84 -4.29 -2.36
C VAL A 31 5.12 -5.10 -2.50
N LYS A 32 5.10 -6.38 -2.13
CA LYS A 32 6.30 -7.23 -2.22
C LYS A 32 5.95 -8.63 -2.73
N ILE A 33 6.76 -9.14 -3.65
CA ILE A 33 6.69 -10.55 -4.05
C ILE A 33 7.65 -11.39 -3.19
N ILE A 34 7.07 -12.15 -2.26
CA ILE A 34 7.84 -13.04 -1.37
C ILE A 34 8.04 -14.41 -2.03
N GLN A 35 9.27 -14.70 -2.46
CA GLN A 35 9.61 -15.97 -3.14
C GLN A 35 10.02 -17.11 -2.19
N ALA A 36 10.16 -16.82 -0.89
CA ALA A 36 10.55 -17.82 0.11
C ALA A 36 9.51 -18.95 0.17
N GLN A 37 9.96 -20.21 0.17
CA GLN A 37 9.04 -21.37 0.23
C GLN A 37 8.58 -21.67 1.65
N GLU A 38 9.46 -21.47 2.63
CA GLU A 38 9.15 -21.75 4.04
C GLU A 38 8.27 -20.67 4.65
N THR A 39 7.17 -21.05 5.29
CA THR A 39 6.24 -20.14 5.98
C THR A 39 6.95 -19.24 6.98
N ALA A 40 7.89 -19.77 7.76
CA ALA A 40 8.64 -18.99 8.73
C ALA A 40 9.55 -17.94 8.07
N ALA A 41 10.08 -18.22 6.88
CA ALA A 41 10.87 -17.25 6.12
C ALA A 41 9.99 -16.15 5.52
N LYS A 42 8.82 -16.52 4.98
CA LYS A 42 7.83 -15.53 4.50
C LYS A 42 7.41 -14.57 5.62
N GLN A 43 7.08 -15.11 6.79
CA GLN A 43 6.68 -14.31 7.95
C GLN A 43 7.79 -13.33 8.36
N ARG A 44 9.06 -13.77 8.43
CA ARG A 44 10.19 -12.87 8.76
C ARG A 44 10.34 -11.72 7.77
N ILE A 45 10.09 -11.94 6.48
CA ILE A 45 10.16 -10.89 5.46
C ILE A 45 9.00 -9.91 5.65
N ALA A 46 7.78 -10.41 5.86
CA ALA A 46 6.63 -9.57 6.16
C ALA A 46 6.82 -8.75 7.46
N ASP A 47 7.29 -9.37 8.54
CA ASP A 47 7.57 -8.70 9.82
C ASP A 47 8.61 -7.58 9.67
N TYR A 48 9.65 -7.83 8.85
CA TYR A 48 10.66 -6.82 8.53
C TYR A 48 10.04 -5.64 7.78
N MET A 49 9.23 -5.90 6.74
CA MET A 49 8.56 -4.86 5.97
C MET A 49 7.58 -4.06 6.83
N ILE A 50 6.80 -4.71 7.69
CA ILE A 50 5.90 -4.04 8.63
C ILE A 50 6.69 -3.15 9.60
N SER A 51 7.85 -3.64 10.09
CA SER A 51 8.74 -2.85 10.95
C SER A 51 9.31 -1.62 10.21
N TRP A 52 9.67 -1.78 8.93
CA TRP A 52 10.10 -0.68 8.08
C TRP A 52 8.97 0.34 7.87
N MET A 53 7.76 -0.10 7.55
CA MET A 53 6.58 0.77 7.39
C MET A 53 6.30 1.56 8.66
N LYS A 54 6.42 0.92 9.84
CA LYS A 54 6.31 1.60 11.14
C LYS A 54 7.36 2.71 11.27
N ALA A 55 8.61 2.44 10.92
CA ALA A 55 9.69 3.42 10.99
C ALA A 55 9.45 4.59 10.01
N VAL A 56 8.96 4.31 8.80
CA VAL A 56 8.60 5.33 7.80
C VAL A 56 7.46 6.22 8.29
N LEU A 57 6.39 5.64 8.83
CA LEU A 57 5.27 6.40 9.39
C LEU A 57 5.69 7.28 10.57
N ALA A 58 6.55 6.77 11.45
CA ALA A 58 7.14 7.56 12.53
C ALA A 58 7.94 8.74 11.96
N LYS A 59 8.79 8.48 10.96
CA LYS A 59 9.62 9.53 10.33
C LYS A 59 8.78 10.63 9.67
N ILE A 60 7.72 10.25 8.95
CA ILE A 60 6.79 11.21 8.32
C ILE A 60 6.01 12.00 9.39
N SER A 61 5.66 11.37 10.51
CA SER A 61 4.92 12.01 11.61
C SER A 61 5.73 13.14 12.28
N GLU A 62 7.07 13.08 12.25
CA GLU A 62 7.95 14.20 12.68
C GLU A 62 7.65 15.50 11.92
N GLN A 63 7.16 15.40 10.67
CA GLN A 63 6.78 16.52 9.81
C GLN A 63 5.33 16.99 10.03
N ARG A 64 4.69 16.58 11.14
CA ARG A 64 3.28 16.88 11.48
C ARG A 64 2.26 16.38 10.45
N THR A 65 2.64 15.38 9.66
CA THR A 65 1.73 14.69 8.73
C THR A 65 1.41 13.31 9.27
N ILE A 66 0.13 13.01 9.46
CA ILE A 66 -0.31 11.68 9.89
C ILE A 66 -0.96 10.99 8.71
N ILE A 67 -0.36 9.88 8.28
CA ILE A 67 -0.96 8.95 7.32
C ILE A 67 -1.74 7.90 8.15
N PRO A 68 -3.07 7.89 8.12
CA PRO A 68 -3.88 7.13 9.07
C PRO A 68 -3.86 5.61 8.86
N TYR A 69 -3.51 5.13 7.67
CA TYR A 69 -3.44 3.71 7.36
C TYR A 69 -2.12 3.32 6.72
N ALA A 70 -1.73 2.07 6.96
CA ALA A 70 -0.65 1.40 6.27
C ALA A 70 -1.20 0.11 5.65
N MET A 71 -0.71 -0.29 4.50
CA MET A 71 -1.13 -1.51 3.82
C MET A 71 0.08 -2.28 3.31
N PHE A 72 0.23 -3.52 3.73
CA PHE A 72 1.21 -4.45 3.19
C PHE A 72 0.51 -5.42 2.26
N VAL A 73 1.01 -5.57 1.03
CA VAL A 73 0.46 -6.45 0.01
C VAL A 73 1.53 -7.42 -0.44
N ASP A 74 1.25 -8.71 -0.33
CA ASP A 74 1.99 -9.74 -1.05
C ASP A 74 1.02 -10.59 -1.89
N THR A 75 1.54 -11.61 -2.56
CA THR A 75 0.73 -12.47 -3.45
C THR A 75 -0.32 -13.32 -2.74
N GLU A 76 -0.26 -13.42 -1.41
CA GLU A 76 -1.12 -14.26 -0.57
C GLU A 76 -2.08 -13.42 0.29
N GLN A 77 -1.60 -12.31 0.85
CA GLN A 77 -2.34 -11.48 1.81
C GLN A 77 -2.22 -9.97 1.55
N ILE A 78 -3.31 -9.26 1.86
CA ILE A 78 -3.35 -7.82 2.04
C ILE A 78 -3.60 -7.58 3.53
N LEU A 79 -2.67 -6.92 4.20
CA LEU A 79 -2.76 -6.56 5.61
C LEU A 79 -2.91 -5.05 5.74
N ILE A 80 -3.92 -4.60 6.49
CA ILE A 80 -4.21 -3.19 6.69
C ILE A 80 -4.08 -2.85 8.16
N PHE A 81 -3.35 -1.78 8.45
CA PHE A 81 -3.02 -1.31 9.79
C PHE A 81 -3.53 0.12 9.98
N LYS A 82 -3.77 0.51 11.23
CA LYS A 82 -3.99 1.91 11.61
C LYS A 82 -2.76 2.49 12.27
N TRP A 83 -2.52 3.76 11.99
CA TRP A 83 -1.48 4.57 12.63
C TRP A 83 -2.11 5.76 13.34
N ASP A 84 -1.84 5.91 14.63
CA ASP A 84 -2.37 7.00 15.46
C ASP A 84 -1.38 8.17 15.64
N GLY A 85 -0.21 8.11 14.99
CA GLY A 85 0.89 9.06 15.20
C GLY A 85 2.02 8.51 16.08
N VAL A 86 1.79 7.40 16.81
CA VAL A 86 2.73 6.83 17.77
C VAL A 86 2.87 5.32 17.60
N ASN A 87 1.75 4.61 17.43
CA ASN A 87 1.69 3.16 17.35
C ASN A 87 1.06 2.72 16.03
N LEU A 88 1.71 1.74 15.40
CA LEU A 88 1.12 0.95 14.34
C LEU A 88 0.33 -0.17 15.04
N SER A 89 -0.96 -0.27 14.75
CA SER A 89 -1.81 -1.31 15.32
C SER A 89 -1.38 -2.70 14.84
N GLU A 90 -1.91 -3.75 15.45
CA GLU A 90 -2.06 -5.04 14.77
C GLU A 90 -2.92 -4.87 13.49
N PRO A 91 -2.88 -5.83 12.54
CA PRO A 91 -3.74 -5.75 11.36
C PRO A 91 -5.22 -5.59 11.75
N VAL A 92 -5.83 -4.49 11.34
CA VAL A 92 -7.27 -4.22 11.55
C VAL A 92 -8.12 -4.90 10.47
N CYS A 93 -7.50 -5.30 9.37
CA CYS A 93 -8.12 -6.10 8.31
C CYS A 93 -7.03 -6.94 7.64
N SER A 94 -7.34 -8.22 7.41
CA SER A 94 -6.51 -9.15 6.67
C SER A 94 -7.38 -9.78 5.58
N LEU A 95 -6.95 -9.67 4.32
CA LEU A 95 -7.66 -10.16 3.15
C LEU A 95 -6.78 -11.13 2.38
N ASN A 96 -7.41 -12.07 1.68
CA ASN A 96 -6.70 -12.97 0.77
C ASN A 96 -6.47 -12.25 -0.58
N THR A 97 -5.21 -11.99 -0.94
CA THR A 97 -4.88 -11.25 -2.18
C THR A 97 -5.46 -11.93 -3.42
N VAL A 98 -5.42 -13.27 -3.46
CA VAL A 98 -5.91 -14.04 -4.60
C VAL A 98 -7.41 -13.85 -4.80
N GLU A 99 -8.20 -13.88 -3.72
CA GLU A 99 -9.66 -13.67 -3.78
C GLU A 99 -10.01 -12.27 -4.28
N ILE A 100 -9.24 -11.26 -3.90
CA ILE A 100 -9.45 -9.87 -4.33
C ILE A 100 -9.02 -9.68 -5.78
N LEU A 101 -7.77 -10.04 -6.11
CA LEU A 101 -7.17 -9.67 -7.39
C LEU A 101 -7.61 -10.57 -8.55
N ARG A 102 -8.15 -11.77 -8.29
CA ARG A 102 -8.78 -12.61 -9.34
C ARG A 102 -9.97 -11.97 -10.02
N TYR A 103 -10.62 -11.01 -9.37
CA TYR A 103 -11.69 -10.24 -9.98
C TYR A 103 -11.18 -9.36 -11.14
N TYR A 104 -9.94 -8.90 -11.04
CA TYR A 104 -9.31 -8.02 -12.04
C TYR A 104 -8.49 -8.82 -13.06
N GLU A 105 -7.82 -9.88 -12.59
CA GLU A 105 -7.01 -10.81 -13.38
C GLU A 105 -7.44 -12.26 -13.09
N PRO A 106 -8.32 -12.88 -13.88
CA PRO A 106 -8.82 -14.23 -13.64
C PRO A 106 -7.73 -15.31 -13.51
N GLU A 107 -6.55 -15.09 -14.10
CA GLU A 107 -5.41 -16.00 -14.01
C GLU A 107 -4.46 -15.67 -12.85
N PHE A 108 -4.87 -14.80 -11.92
CA PHE A 108 -4.06 -14.41 -10.77
C PHE A 108 -3.67 -15.64 -9.93
N GLY A 109 -2.36 -15.74 -9.66
CA GLY A 109 -1.73 -16.86 -8.95
C GLY A 109 -1.41 -18.09 -9.83
N LYS A 110 -1.72 -18.08 -11.13
CA LYS A 110 -1.40 -19.22 -12.05
C LYS A 110 -0.11 -19.03 -12.84
N LYS A 111 0.40 -17.81 -12.93
CA LYS A 111 1.62 -17.46 -13.67
C LYS A 111 2.55 -16.66 -12.77
N TRP A 112 3.84 -16.70 -13.12
CA TRP A 112 4.80 -15.77 -12.53
C TRP A 112 4.36 -14.32 -12.81
N MET A 113 4.56 -13.47 -11.82
CA MET A 113 4.12 -12.09 -11.81
C MET A 113 5.28 -11.20 -11.37
N SER A 114 5.41 -10.04 -12.00
CA SER A 114 6.35 -9.00 -11.57
C SER A 114 5.72 -8.12 -10.50
N GLU A 115 6.53 -7.52 -9.63
CA GLU A 115 6.07 -6.64 -8.55
C GLU A 115 5.22 -5.47 -9.09
N GLY A 116 5.67 -4.78 -10.14
CA GLY A 116 4.90 -3.71 -10.79
C GLY A 116 3.54 -4.15 -11.37
N TYR A 117 3.37 -5.44 -11.69
CA TYR A 117 2.04 -5.95 -12.10
C TYR A 117 1.13 -6.16 -10.88
N LEU A 118 1.69 -6.60 -9.75
CA LEU A 118 0.95 -6.69 -8.48
C LEU A 118 0.56 -5.28 -7.98
N GLU A 119 1.45 -4.30 -8.13
CA GLU A 119 1.16 -2.89 -7.85
C GLU A 119 -0.01 -2.40 -8.69
N GLY A 120 0.04 -2.56 -10.02
CA GLY A 120 -1.04 -2.11 -10.91
C GLY A 120 -2.39 -2.78 -10.64
N LEU A 121 -2.40 -4.05 -10.24
CA LEU A 121 -3.62 -4.73 -9.80
C LEU A 121 -4.14 -4.20 -8.46
N THR A 122 -3.25 -3.88 -7.54
CA THR A 122 -3.58 -3.26 -6.24
C THR A 122 -4.19 -1.88 -6.46
N GLU A 123 -3.61 -1.05 -7.33
CA GLU A 123 -4.17 0.24 -7.72
C GLU A 123 -5.54 0.10 -8.41
N SER A 124 -5.70 -0.89 -9.28
CA SER A 124 -6.98 -1.16 -9.95
C SER A 124 -8.09 -1.49 -8.95
N TRP A 125 -7.78 -2.28 -7.92
CA TRP A 125 -8.69 -2.60 -6.83
C TRP A 125 -9.02 -1.39 -5.97
N LEU A 126 -8.03 -0.60 -5.57
CA LEU A 126 -8.24 0.63 -4.79
C LEU A 126 -9.07 1.66 -5.56
N ARG A 127 -8.84 1.78 -6.87
CA ARG A 127 -9.64 2.62 -7.75
C ARG A 127 -11.09 2.13 -7.83
N ASP A 128 -11.32 0.83 -7.84
CA ASP A 128 -12.67 0.27 -7.83
C ASP A 128 -13.37 0.55 -6.50
N LEU A 129 -12.68 0.40 -5.37
CA LEU A 129 -13.19 0.84 -4.07
C LEU A 129 -13.53 2.34 -4.02
N ALA A 130 -12.77 3.18 -4.73
CA ALA A 130 -12.98 4.63 -4.73
C ALA A 130 -14.14 5.10 -5.63
N TYR A 131 -14.42 4.39 -6.74
CA TYR A 131 -15.29 4.86 -7.81
C TYR A 131 -16.29 3.84 -8.36
N ASN A 132 -16.26 2.58 -7.93
CA ASN A 132 -17.09 1.49 -8.46
C ASN A 132 -16.98 1.39 -10.00
N TRP A 133 -15.76 1.55 -10.55
CA TRP A 133 -15.56 1.67 -12.00
C TRP A 133 -15.71 0.35 -12.75
N LYS A 134 -15.40 -0.78 -12.10
CA LYS A 134 -15.48 -2.13 -12.67
C LYS A 134 -16.64 -2.92 -12.08
N SER A 135 -16.94 -2.71 -10.81
CA SER A 135 -17.97 -3.46 -10.09
C SER A 135 -18.94 -2.55 -9.34
N GLU A 136 -20.19 -2.99 -9.25
CA GLU A 136 -21.18 -2.32 -8.40
C GLU A 136 -20.78 -2.43 -6.92
N ILE A 137 -20.22 -3.58 -6.51
CA ILE A 137 -19.68 -3.82 -5.18
C ILE A 137 -18.27 -4.43 -5.33
N PRO A 138 -17.20 -3.63 -5.19
CA PRO A 138 -15.83 -4.11 -5.25
C PRO A 138 -15.54 -5.21 -4.24
N PRO A 139 -14.67 -6.19 -4.58
CA PRO A 139 -14.21 -7.19 -3.64
C PRO A 139 -13.73 -6.55 -2.33
N ALA A 140 -14.17 -7.13 -1.21
CA ALA A 140 -13.92 -6.67 0.15
C ALA A 140 -14.48 -5.29 0.56
N SER A 141 -15.41 -4.70 -0.19
CA SER A 141 -16.00 -3.39 0.14
C SER A 141 -16.55 -3.32 1.58
N GLU A 142 -17.22 -4.37 2.06
CA GLU A 142 -17.78 -4.41 3.41
C GLU A 142 -16.68 -4.39 4.48
N GLN A 143 -15.66 -5.23 4.34
CA GLN A 143 -14.52 -5.31 5.26
C GLN A 143 -13.76 -3.97 5.33
N ILE A 144 -13.55 -3.34 4.17
CA ILE A 144 -12.89 -2.03 4.06
C ILE A 144 -13.76 -0.89 4.63
N ALA A 145 -15.08 -0.99 4.50
CA ALA A 145 -16.03 -0.05 5.11
C ALA A 145 -16.05 -0.15 6.64
N ILE A 146 -16.02 -1.38 7.20
CA ILE A 146 -16.03 -1.63 8.65
C ILE A 146 -14.86 -0.93 9.35
N ILE A 147 -13.67 -0.98 8.75
CA ILE A 147 -12.50 -0.32 9.34
C ILE A 147 -12.48 1.20 9.14
N GLY A 148 -13.38 1.73 8.30
CA GLY A 148 -13.50 3.17 7.98
C GLY A 148 -12.56 3.64 6.88
N LEU A 149 -11.94 2.73 6.13
CA LEU A 149 -11.02 3.07 5.04
C LEU A 149 -11.79 3.40 3.76
N LEU A 150 -12.91 2.71 3.49
CA LEU A 150 -13.68 2.93 2.25
C LEU A 150 -14.08 4.40 2.06
N GLN A 151 -14.58 5.03 3.13
CA GLN A 151 -15.03 6.42 3.11
C GLN A 151 -13.90 7.42 2.85
N ARG A 152 -12.65 7.05 3.14
CA ARG A 152 -11.47 7.88 2.87
C ARG A 152 -10.98 7.72 1.45
N LEU A 153 -11.15 6.54 0.87
CA LEU A 153 -10.80 6.26 -0.52
C LEU A 153 -11.83 6.83 -1.50
N THR A 154 -13.09 6.97 -1.10
CA THR A 154 -14.17 7.48 -1.97
C THR A 154 -13.79 8.81 -2.61
N GLY A 155 -13.77 8.82 -3.95
CA GLY A 155 -13.41 10.01 -4.74
C GLY A 155 -11.91 10.37 -4.75
N GLY A 156 -11.07 9.56 -4.11
CA GLY A 156 -9.61 9.70 -4.07
C GLY A 156 -8.88 8.98 -5.21
N THR A 157 -7.55 8.94 -5.16
CA THR A 157 -6.72 8.33 -6.22
C THR A 157 -5.50 7.60 -5.66
N THR A 158 -4.80 6.84 -6.50
CA THR A 158 -3.51 6.21 -6.15
C THR A 158 -2.38 6.78 -6.97
N LYS A 159 -1.18 6.68 -6.42
CA LYS A 159 0.06 7.17 -7.01
C LYS A 159 1.18 6.18 -6.70
N ALA A 160 1.91 5.73 -7.72
CA ALA A 160 2.94 4.70 -7.60
C ALA A 160 4.37 5.27 -7.76
N GLY A 161 5.37 4.57 -7.21
CA GLY A 161 6.79 4.92 -7.31
C GLY A 161 7.13 6.28 -6.69
N VAL A 162 6.56 6.57 -5.52
CA VAL A 162 6.54 7.92 -4.93
C VAL A 162 7.69 8.14 -3.96
N GLN A 163 8.14 9.38 -3.84
CA GLN A 163 9.14 9.80 -2.85
C GLN A 163 8.51 10.71 -1.79
N LEU A 164 8.66 10.34 -0.52
CA LEU A 164 8.17 11.09 0.63
C LEU A 164 9.32 11.79 1.37
N GLY A 165 9.06 12.94 2.00
CA GLY A 165 10.01 13.60 2.92
C GLY A 165 10.74 14.83 2.36
N HIS A 166 10.71 15.07 1.05
CA HIS A 166 10.90 16.39 0.48
C HIS A 166 9.50 16.87 0.05
N PHE A 167 9.02 18.04 0.49
CA PHE A 167 7.68 18.54 0.16
C PHE A 167 7.54 18.91 -1.33
N VAL A 168 7.62 17.92 -2.21
CA VAL A 168 7.13 17.89 -3.58
C VAL A 168 6.89 16.40 -3.88
N TYR A 169 5.62 16.02 -4.03
CA TYR A 169 5.25 14.80 -4.72
C TYR A 169 5.90 14.85 -6.12
N ARG A 170 7.00 14.11 -6.34
CA ARG A 170 7.57 13.92 -7.66
C ARG A 170 7.11 12.57 -8.18
N ASP A 171 6.23 12.63 -9.17
CA ASP A 171 5.83 11.46 -9.95
C ASP A 171 7.03 11.03 -10.80
N LYS A 172 7.68 9.90 -10.48
CA LYS A 172 8.81 9.40 -11.28
C LYS A 172 8.39 9.10 -12.73
N LEU A 173 7.11 8.82 -12.96
CA LEU A 173 6.57 8.52 -14.30
C LEU A 173 6.50 9.74 -15.23
N PHE A 174 6.45 10.97 -14.70
CA PHE A 174 6.38 12.17 -15.54
C PHE A 174 7.75 12.65 -16.06
N ASP A 175 8.83 12.43 -15.29
CA ASP A 175 10.17 12.91 -15.68
C ASP A 175 10.78 12.10 -16.82
N GLU A 176 10.41 10.83 -17.03
CA GLU A 176 10.87 10.03 -18.18
C GLU A 176 10.31 10.52 -19.53
N TYR A 177 9.18 11.25 -19.53
CA TYR A 177 8.60 11.81 -20.76
C TYR A 177 8.99 13.27 -21.02
N CYS A 178 9.42 14.03 -20.01
CA CYS A 178 9.78 15.45 -20.18
C CYS A 178 11.25 15.69 -20.62
N HIS A 179 12.09 14.65 -20.69
CA HIS A 179 13.47 14.77 -21.20
C HIS A 179 13.69 14.22 -22.62
N ARG A 180 12.60 13.98 -23.37
CA ARG A 180 12.65 13.54 -24.78
C ARG A 180 11.91 14.47 -25.76
N ALA A 181 11.76 15.74 -25.43
CA ALA A 181 11.30 16.77 -26.37
C ALA A 181 12.46 17.66 -26.82
#